data_AF-A0A1G7EH07-F1
#
_entry.id   AF-A0A1G7EH07-F1
#
_cell.length_a   1.000
_cell.length_b   1.000
_cell.length_c   1.000
_cell.angle_alpha   90.00
_cell.angle_beta   90.00
_cell.angle_gamma   90.00
#
_symmetry.space_group_name_H-M   'P 1'
#
loop_
_entity.id
_entity.type
_entity.pdbx_description
1 polymer ?
#
loop_
_entity_poly.entity_id
_entity_poly.type
_entity_poly.pdbx_seq_one_letter_code
_entity_poly.pdbx_strand_id
1 'polypeptide(L)'
;MAYQVNGACYGTAQQAAQASASQQVGAVVSHSGTVYVIDVAGAADASITYRFQPVAGGAPMQLVAGYTPQPCNLLQVQDGLAMGWMVAGAWIGAFSLMFLARILKGETNDGDS
;
A
#
# COMPACT_ATOMS: atom_id res chain seq x y z
N MET A 1 -10.30 -9.42 0.72
CA MET A 1 -8.82 -9.26 0.65
C MET A 1 -8.54 -8.18 -0.37
N ALA A 2 -7.79 -7.14 -0.01
CA ALA A 2 -7.50 -6.00 -0.88
C ALA A 2 -6.05 -6.04 -1.36
N TYR A 3 -5.76 -5.42 -2.50
CA TYR A 3 -4.46 -5.45 -3.16
C TYR A 3 -3.92 -4.04 -3.40
N GLN A 4 -2.61 -3.83 -3.26
CA GLN A 4 -2.01 -2.50 -3.34
C GLN A 4 -1.35 -2.24 -4.69
N VAL A 5 -1.61 -1.04 -5.25
CA VAL A 5 -0.85 -0.47 -6.36
C VAL A 5 -0.62 1.02 -6.10
N ASN A 6 0.64 1.44 -6.07
CA ASN A 6 1.04 2.85 -5.92
C ASN A 6 0.33 3.59 -4.78
N GLY A 7 0.22 2.94 -3.61
CA GLY A 7 -0.41 3.53 -2.42
C GLY A 7 -1.94 3.42 -2.35
N ALA A 8 -2.62 3.01 -3.42
CA ALA A 8 -4.06 2.77 -3.43
C ALA A 8 -4.37 1.27 -3.26
N CYS A 9 -5.50 0.96 -2.61
CA CYS A 9 -5.96 -0.41 -2.41
C CYS A 9 -7.21 -0.73 -3.24
N TYR A 10 -7.19 -1.89 -3.87
CA TYR A 10 -8.22 -2.39 -4.79
C TYR A 10 -8.87 -3.64 -4.23
N GLY A 11 -10.15 -3.86 -4.52
CA GLY A 11 -10.93 -4.97 -3.94
C GLY A 11 -10.58 -6.34 -4.52
N THR A 12 -10.01 -6.40 -5.73
CA THR A 12 -9.66 -7.64 -6.42
C THR A 12 -8.27 -7.58 -7.05
N ALA A 13 -7.67 -8.74 -7.29
CA ALA A 13 -6.35 -8.84 -7.92
C ALA A 13 -6.40 -8.31 -9.36
N GLN A 14 -7.46 -8.62 -10.10
CA GLN A 14 -7.70 -8.04 -11.43
C GLN A 14 -7.75 -6.51 -11.44
N GLN A 15 -8.43 -5.88 -10.47
CA GLN A 15 -8.47 -4.41 -10.39
C GLN A 15 -7.09 -3.81 -10.13
N ALA A 16 -6.28 -4.45 -9.27
CA ALA A 16 -4.90 -4.07 -9.06
C ALA A 16 -4.04 -4.30 -10.32
N ALA A 17 -4.24 -5.41 -11.03
CA ALA A 17 -3.56 -5.68 -12.29
C ALA A 17 -3.88 -4.58 -13.33
N GLN A 18 -5.16 -4.19 -13.47
CA GLN A 18 -5.58 -3.10 -14.35
C GLN A 18 -4.95 -1.76 -13.96
N ALA A 19 -4.95 -1.44 -12.66
CA ALA A 19 -4.33 -0.21 -12.17
C ALA A 19 -2.82 -0.17 -12.44
N SER A 20 -2.10 -1.28 -12.24
CA SER A 20 -0.67 -1.35 -12.53
C SER A 20 -0.38 -1.31 -14.05
N ALA A 21 -1.21 -1.97 -14.86
CA ALA A 21 -1.12 -1.95 -16.31
C ALA A 21 -1.31 -0.52 -16.87
N SER A 22 -2.26 0.24 -16.30
CA SER A 22 -2.57 1.60 -16.74
C SER A 22 -1.40 2.57 -16.61
N GLN A 23 -0.44 2.31 -15.73
CA GLN A 23 0.77 3.12 -15.58
C GLN A 23 1.74 2.97 -16.76
N GLN A 24 1.63 1.88 -17.51
CA GLN A 24 2.50 1.59 -18.65
C GLN A 24 1.83 1.94 -19.99
N VAL A 25 0.52 2.16 -20.01
CA VAL A 25 -0.22 2.52 -21.23
C VAL A 25 0.28 3.87 -21.75
N GLY A 26 0.55 3.93 -23.05
CA GLY A 26 1.06 5.12 -23.72
C GLY A 26 2.57 5.32 -23.57
N ALA A 27 3.27 4.49 -22.80
CA ALA A 27 4.72 4.53 -22.75
C ALA A 27 5.31 4.14 -24.12
N VAL A 28 6.37 4.86 -24.51
CA VAL A 28 7.06 4.66 -25.78
C VAL A 28 8.40 3.99 -25.51
N VAL A 29 8.62 2.83 -26.12
CA VAL A 29 9.86 2.04 -25.95
C VAL A 29 10.50 1.78 -27.31
N SER A 30 11.82 1.96 -27.40
CA SER A 30 12.59 1.59 -28.59
C SER A 30 13.22 0.21 -28.40
N HIS A 31 12.97 -0.72 -29.32
CA HIS A 31 13.60 -2.03 -29.34
C HIS A 31 14.08 -2.37 -30.75
N SER A 32 15.35 -2.73 -30.89
CA SER A 32 15.97 -3.09 -32.18
C SER A 32 15.76 -2.03 -33.28
N GLY A 33 15.90 -0.76 -32.94
CA GLY A 33 15.72 0.36 -33.88
C GLY A 33 14.27 0.69 -34.25
N THR A 34 13.29 -0.07 -33.75
CA THR A 34 11.85 0.22 -33.94
C THR A 34 11.26 0.79 -32.65
N VAL A 35 10.42 1.82 -32.78
CA VAL A 35 9.74 2.45 -31.65
C VAL A 35 8.34 1.88 -31.54
N TYR A 36 7.94 1.49 -30.33
CA TYR A 36 6.65 0.91 -30.02
C TYR A 36 5.91 1.75 -28.98
N VAL A 37 4.61 1.90 -29.16
CA VAL A 37 3.68 2.43 -28.14
C VAL A 37 3.07 1.25 -27.41
N ILE A 38 3.13 1.29 -26.08
CA ILE A 38 2.56 0.26 -25.22
C ILE A 38 1.07 0.54 -25.04
N ASP A 39 0.28 -0.51 -25.23
CA ASP A 39 -1.15 -0.57 -24.98
C ASP A 39 -1.45 -1.83 -24.14
N VAL A 40 -2.61 -1.88 -23.51
CA VAL A 40 -3.02 -3.02 -22.68
C VAL A 40 -4.14 -3.76 -23.39
N ALA A 41 -3.86 -4.99 -23.81
CA ALA A 41 -4.86 -5.86 -24.44
C ALA A 41 -5.77 -6.56 -23.42
N GLY A 42 -5.27 -6.79 -22.20
CA GLY A 42 -6.05 -7.40 -21.13
C GLY A 42 -5.28 -7.50 -19.81
N ALA A 43 -6.02 -7.62 -18.71
CA ALA A 43 -5.47 -7.82 -17.37
C ALA A 43 -6.30 -8.88 -16.62
N ALA A 44 -5.60 -9.83 -16.03
CA ALA A 44 -6.12 -10.92 -15.21
C ALA A 44 -5.45 -10.93 -13.83
N ASP A 45 -5.88 -11.81 -12.93
CA ASP A 45 -5.41 -11.81 -11.53
C ASP A 45 -3.91 -12.04 -11.39
N ALA A 46 -3.30 -12.79 -12.30
CA ALA A 46 -1.87 -13.17 -12.25
C ALA A 46 -1.09 -12.81 -13.52
N SER A 47 -1.69 -12.07 -14.45
CA SER A 47 -1.01 -11.67 -15.68
C SER A 47 -1.58 -10.40 -16.29
N ILE A 48 -0.72 -9.69 -17.02
CA ILE A 48 -1.08 -8.51 -17.82
C ILE A 48 -0.60 -8.76 -19.24
N THR A 49 -1.52 -8.62 -20.20
CA THR A 49 -1.21 -8.72 -21.63
C THR A 49 -1.00 -7.32 -22.19
N TYR A 50 0.25 -7.01 -22.51
CA TYR A 50 0.63 -5.78 -23.19
C TYR A 50 0.66 -6.00 -24.69
N ARG A 51 0.21 -5.00 -25.44
CA ARG A 51 0.33 -4.91 -26.89
C ARG A 51 1.30 -3.79 -27.23
N PHE A 52 2.28 -4.07 -28.06
CA PHE A 52 3.24 -3.10 -28.52
C PHE A 52 2.94 -2.80 -29.99
N GLN A 53 2.49 -1.58 -30.26
CA GLN A 53 2.17 -1.13 -31.60
C GLN A 53 3.36 -0.34 -32.16
N PRO A 54 3.99 -0.78 -33.26
CA PRO A 54 5.09 -0.03 -33.87
C PRO A 54 4.58 1.31 -34.43
N VAL A 55 5.24 2.42 -34.09
CA VAL A 55 4.84 3.77 -34.55
C VAL A 55 5.05 3.98 -36.04
N ALA A 56 6.00 3.26 -36.63
CA ALA A 56 6.28 3.29 -38.07
C ALA A 56 5.24 2.51 -38.90
N GLY A 57 4.23 1.92 -38.26
CA GLY A 57 3.30 0.97 -38.88
C GLY A 57 3.87 -0.45 -38.89
N GLY A 58 3.00 -1.46 -38.87
CA GLY A 58 3.39 -2.88 -38.82
C GLY A 58 2.49 -3.73 -37.94
N ALA A 59 2.83 -5.01 -37.83
CA ALA A 59 2.10 -5.96 -36.99
C ALA A 59 2.38 -5.70 -35.50
N PRO A 60 1.33 -5.62 -34.64
CA PRO A 60 1.54 -5.54 -33.21
C PRO A 60 2.13 -6.83 -32.65
N MET A 61 2.97 -6.70 -31.63
CA MET A 61 3.41 -7.83 -30.81
C MET A 61 2.68 -7.83 -29.46
N GLN A 62 2.45 -9.00 -28.88
CA GLN A 62 1.85 -9.16 -27.57
C GLN A 62 2.82 -9.82 -26.60
N LEU A 63 2.85 -9.32 -25.37
CA LEU A 63 3.61 -9.90 -24.27
C LEU A 63 2.66 -10.18 -23.11
N VAL A 64 2.64 -11.42 -22.64
CA VAL A 64 1.97 -11.79 -21.39
C VAL A 64 3.00 -11.72 -20.27
N ALA A 65 2.94 -10.66 -19.46
CA ALA A 65 3.78 -10.51 -18.29
C ALA A 65 3.11 -11.16 -17.08
N GLY A 66 3.87 -11.93 -16.30
CA GLY A 66 3.40 -12.42 -15.00
C GLY A 66 3.18 -11.26 -14.03
N TYR A 67 2.11 -11.32 -13.25
CA TYR A 67 1.74 -10.31 -12.27
C TYR A 67 1.54 -10.96 -10.90
N THR A 68 2.22 -10.43 -9.88
CA THR A 68 2.06 -10.89 -8.50
C THR A 68 1.43 -9.76 -7.68
N PRO A 69 0.11 -9.83 -7.41
CA PRO A 69 -0.58 -8.77 -6.68
C PRO A 69 -0.08 -8.72 -5.23
N GLN A 70 0.28 -7.52 -4.77
CA GLN A 70 0.74 -7.31 -3.40
C GLN A 70 -0.46 -7.10 -2.46
N PRO A 71 -0.47 -7.68 -1.26
CA PRO A 71 -1.53 -7.43 -0.29
C PRO A 71 -1.55 -5.95 0.12
N CYS A 72 -2.74 -5.40 0.30
CA CYS A 72 -2.91 -4.06 0.85
C CYS A 72 -2.44 -4.01 2.30
N ASN A 73 -1.30 -3.36 2.54
CA ASN A 73 -0.77 -3.11 3.87
C ASN A 73 -0.88 -1.63 4.28
N LEU A 74 -1.88 -0.93 3.75
CA LEU A 74 -2.13 0.45 4.11
C LEU A 74 -2.76 0.48 5.51
N LEU A 75 -2.08 1.09 6.48
CA LEU A 75 -2.62 1.33 7.83
C LEU A 75 -3.96 2.03 7.69
N GLN A 76 -5.04 1.33 8.04
CA GLN A 76 -6.34 1.95 8.07
C GLN A 76 -6.45 2.85 9.31
N VAL A 77 -7.40 3.80 9.29
CA VAL A 77 -7.69 4.68 10.43
C VAL A 77 -7.95 3.87 11.71
N GLN A 78 -8.56 2.69 11.55
CA GLN A 78 -8.86 1.75 12.63
C GLN A 78 -7.57 1.21 13.29
N ASP A 79 -6.58 0.86 12.47
CA ASP A 79 -5.28 0.38 12.95
C ASP A 79 -4.53 1.49 13.69
N GLY A 80 -4.58 2.71 13.15
CA GLY A 80 -4.02 3.90 13.81
C GLY A 80 -4.67 4.19 15.16
N LEU A 81 -6.00 4.05 15.25
CA LEU A 81 -6.74 4.25 16.49
C LEU A 81 -6.41 3.17 17.54
N ALA A 82 -6.30 1.91 17.13
CA ALA A 82 -5.91 0.81 18.02
C ALA A 82 -4.48 1.03 18.57
N MET A 83 -3.52 1.38 17.72
CA MET A 83 -2.17 1.71 18.17
C MET A 83 -2.13 2.94 19.08
N GLY A 84 -2.95 3.97 18.79
CA GLY A 84 -3.10 5.14 19.64
C GLY A 84 -3.57 4.79 21.05
N TRP A 85 -4.57 3.90 21.17
CA TRP A 85 -5.05 3.42 22.47
C TRP A 85 -4.03 2.60 23.24
N MET A 86 -3.18 1.81 22.56
CA MET A 86 -2.09 1.09 23.24
C MET A 86 -1.10 2.06 23.89
N VAL A 87 -0.70 3.12 23.17
CA VAL A 87 0.19 4.15 23.71
C VAL A 87 -0.47 4.91 24.86
N ALA A 88 -1.73 5.31 24.70
CA ALA A 88 -2.50 5.97 25.76
C ALA A 88 -2.60 5.07 27.02
N GLY A 89 -2.91 3.79 26.85
CA GLY A 89 -2.98 2.82 27.94
C GLY A 89 -1.63 2.64 28.66
N ALA A 90 -0.52 2.58 27.93
CA ALA A 90 0.81 2.51 28.53
C ALA A 90 1.12 3.72 29.42
N TRP A 91 0.80 4.93 28.96
CA TRP A 91 0.98 6.15 29.74
C TRP A 91 0.07 6.19 30.96
N ILE A 92 -1.21 5.83 30.82
CA ILE A 92 -2.15 5.75 31.94
C ILE A 92 -1.64 4.76 32.99
N GLY A 93 -1.15 3.59 32.57
CA GLY A 93 -0.56 2.58 33.46
C GLY A 93 0.67 3.10 34.20
N ALA A 94 1.61 3.72 33.47
CA ALA A 94 2.81 4.30 34.07
C ALA A 94 2.48 5.39 35.09
N PHE A 95 1.54 6.29 34.77
CA PHE A 95 1.09 7.33 35.70
C PHE A 95 0.42 6.75 36.93
N SER A 96 -0.44 5.74 36.75
CA SER A 96 -1.11 5.06 37.86
C SER A 96 -0.10 4.42 38.81
N LEU A 97 0.93 3.76 38.28
CA LEU A 97 2.00 3.16 39.09
C LEU A 97 2.83 4.23 39.82
N MET A 98 3.19 5.33 39.16
CA MET A 98 3.89 6.44 39.82
C MET A 98 3.04 7.06 40.93
N PHE A 99 1.75 7.25 40.69
CA PHE A 99 0.82 7.83 41.67
C PHE A 99 0.66 6.92 42.88
N LEU A 100 0.47 5.62 42.66
CA LEU A 100 0.43 4.62 43.73
C LEU A 100 1.76 4.58 44.50
N ALA A 101 2.90 4.62 43.82
CA ALA A 101 4.20 4.64 44.47
C ALA A 101 4.41 5.90 45.34
N ARG A 102 3.94 7.07 44.89
CA ARG A 102 3.99 8.33 45.66
C ARG A 102 3.10 8.28 46.90
N ILE A 103 1.88 7.74 46.78
CA ILE A 103 0.98 7.54 47.92
C ILE A 103 1.64 6.62 48.95
N LEU A 104 2.18 5.48 48.53
CA LEU A 104 2.82 4.51 49.42
C LEU A 104 4.09 5.07 50.10
N LYS A 105 4.80 6.00 49.46
CA LYS A 105 5.96 6.69 50.05
C LYS A 105 5.60 7.83 50.99
N GLY A 106 4.34 8.24 51.08
CA GLY A 106 3.91 9.32 51.97
C GLY A 106 4.27 10.74 51.48
N GLU A 107 4.81 10.88 50.26
CA GLU A 107 5.23 12.17 49.66
C GLU A 107 4.05 13.08 49.26
N THR A 108 2.82 12.72 49.61
CA THR A 108 1.59 13.45 49.28
C THR A 108 1.06 14.30 50.45
N ASN A 109 1.74 14.32 51.59
CA ASN A 109 1.28 14.95 52.82
C ASN A 109 2.20 16.06 53.37
N ASP A 110 2.91 16.78 52.50
CA ASP A 110 3.65 18.02 52.86
C ASP A 110 2.75 19.26 52.64
N GLY A 111 1.63 19.32 53.35
CA GLY A 111 0.70 20.45 53.34
C GLY A 111 -0.04 20.55 54.66
N ASP A 112 0.40 21.53 55.47
CA ASP A 112 -0.17 22.06 56.73
C ASP A 112 -0.15 21.17 57.99
N SER A 113 0.85 21.44 58.84
CA SER A 113 0.66 21.91 60.23
C SER A 113 1.96 22.43 60.84
#